data_AF-R6CXF6-F1
#
_entry.id   AF-R6CXF6-F1
#
_cell.length_a   1.000
_cell.length_b   1.000
_cell.length_c   1.000
_cell.angle_alpha   90.00
_cell.angle_beta   90.00
_cell.angle_gamma   90.00
#
_symmetry.space_group_name_H-M   'P 1'
#
loop_
_entity.id
_entity.type
_entity.pdbx_description
1 polymer ?
#
loop_
_entity_poly.entity_id
_entity_poly.type
_entity_poly.pdbx_seq_one_letter_code
_entity_poly.pdbx_strand_id
1 'polypeptide(L)'
;MNIKSILLFSAFILSLFSCTDNQTIKFGVITDLHYADRETVGTRYYSQSIIKMEEAFSVFKKSKVDFIIELGDFKDMGVTPDKDKTLSFLKSVESVFQSAGVPAYHVLGNHDMDNISKDDFLSNTSN
;
A
#
# COMPACT_ATOMS: atom_id res chain seq x y z
N MET A 1 -42.74 11.60 -40.67
CA MET A 1 -41.31 11.51 -40.29
C MET A 1 -40.74 10.25 -40.93
N ASN A 2 -39.74 10.36 -41.81
CA ASN A 2 -39.31 9.25 -42.67
C ASN A 2 -38.40 8.28 -41.90
N ILE A 3 -38.65 6.98 -41.99
CA ILE A 3 -37.91 5.91 -41.28
C ILE A 3 -36.40 5.97 -41.60
N LYS A 4 -36.04 6.42 -42.82
CA LYS A 4 -34.63 6.62 -43.21
C LYS A 4 -33.92 7.72 -42.38
N SER A 5 -34.63 8.75 -41.93
CA SER A 5 -34.05 9.81 -41.07
C SER A 5 -33.83 9.36 -39.63
N ILE A 6 -34.61 8.39 -39.13
CA ILE A 6 -34.45 7.85 -37.77
C ILE A 6 -33.22 6.93 -37.70
N LEU A 7 -33.01 6.11 -38.73
CA LEU A 7 -31.84 5.22 -38.82
C LEU A 7 -30.51 6.00 -38.94
N LEU A 8 -30.46 7.08 -39.74
CA LEU A 8 -29.25 7.91 -39.86
C LEU A 8 -28.89 8.61 -38.54
N PHE A 9 -29.88 9.00 -37.73
CA PHE A 9 -29.65 9.67 -36.44
C PHE A 9 -29.06 8.69 -35.39
N SER A 10 -29.47 7.42 -35.42
CA SER A 10 -28.97 6.40 -34.49
C SER A 10 -27.50 6.05 -34.69
N ALA A 11 -27.02 5.99 -35.95
CA ALA A 11 -25.62 5.68 -36.26
C ALA A 11 -24.66 6.80 -35.83
N PHE A 12 -25.12 8.06 -35.82
CA PHE A 12 -24.32 9.21 -35.40
C PHE A 12 -24.10 9.24 -33.87
N ILE A 13 -25.07 8.75 -33.09
CA ILE A 13 -24.95 8.64 -31.62
C ILE A 13 -23.96 7.53 -31.23
N LEU A 14 -23.92 6.41 -31.96
CA LEU A 14 -22.93 5.34 -31.68
C LEU A 14 -21.48 5.79 -31.98
N SER A 15 -21.26 6.67 -32.96
CA SER A 15 -19.92 7.19 -33.27
C SER A 15 -19.38 8.21 -32.26
N LEU A 16 -20.22 8.74 -31.36
CA LEU A 16 -19.78 9.64 -30.28
C LEU A 16 -19.24 8.89 -29.06
N PHE A 17 -19.44 7.58 -28.97
CA PHE A 17 -18.78 6.70 -28.01
C PHE A 17 -17.50 6.12 -28.63
N SER A 18 -16.62 6.98 -29.14
CA SER A 18 -15.23 6.57 -29.33
C SER A 18 -14.62 6.39 -27.95
N CYS A 19 -14.46 5.14 -27.52
CA CYS A 19 -13.78 4.78 -26.28
C CYS A 19 -12.32 5.22 -26.34
N THR A 20 -12.03 6.43 -25.89
CA THR A 20 -10.69 6.78 -25.40
C THR A 20 -10.64 6.41 -23.92
N ASP A 21 -10.71 5.11 -23.62
CA ASP A 21 -10.54 4.62 -22.26
C ASP A 21 -9.04 4.59 -21.94
N ASN A 22 -8.46 5.78 -21.75
CA ASN A 22 -7.12 5.91 -21.19
C ASN A 22 -7.21 5.58 -19.69
N GLN A 23 -7.35 4.30 -19.37
CA GLN A 23 -7.39 3.83 -18.00
C GLN A 23 -5.98 3.91 -17.39
N THR A 24 -5.72 5.02 -16.72
CA THR A 24 -4.46 5.24 -15.98
C THR A 24 -4.53 4.52 -14.65
N ILE A 25 -3.56 3.64 -14.38
CA ILE A 25 -3.35 3.02 -13.07
C ILE A 25 -2.64 4.02 -12.15
N LYS A 26 -3.10 4.12 -10.91
CA LYS A 26 -2.43 4.87 -9.85
C LYS A 26 -2.11 3.93 -8.71
N PHE A 27 -0.91 4.02 -8.15
CA PHE A 27 -0.55 3.22 -7.00
C PHE A 27 0.22 4.05 -5.99
N GLY A 28 0.05 3.71 -4.72
CA GLY A 28 0.85 4.24 -3.64
C GLY A 28 2.17 3.48 -3.55
N VAL A 29 3.24 4.17 -3.17
CA VAL A 29 4.52 3.56 -2.84
C VAL A 29 4.94 4.05 -1.47
N ILE A 30 5.27 3.11 -0.59
CA ILE A 30 5.91 3.36 0.71
C ILE A 30 7.13 2.45 0.84
N THR A 31 8.11 2.85 1.64
CA THR A 31 9.38 2.11 1.82
C THR A 31 10.00 2.52 3.13
N ASP A 32 10.86 1.67 3.69
CA ASP A 32 11.74 2.00 4.81
C ASP A 32 10.95 2.59 6.00
N LEU A 33 9.84 1.93 6.35
CA LEU A 33 9.07 2.32 7.53
C LEU A 33 9.92 2.08 8.78
N HIS A 34 10.70 1.00 8.83
CA HIS A 34 11.49 0.59 9.99
C HIS A 34 10.66 0.68 11.27
N TYR A 35 9.41 0.22 11.28
CA TYR A 35 8.58 0.35 12.47
C TYR A 35 9.11 -0.51 13.62
N ALA A 36 9.26 0.11 14.79
CA ALA A 36 9.49 -0.56 16.06
C ALA A 36 8.96 0.31 17.19
N ASP A 37 8.37 -0.30 18.21
CA ASP A 37 7.98 0.42 19.43
C ASP A 37 9.21 0.65 20.32
N ARG A 38 10.02 1.65 19.93
CA ARG A 38 11.22 2.10 20.64
C ARG A 38 11.50 3.57 20.38
N GLU A 39 12.32 4.14 21.26
CA GLU A 39 12.78 5.53 21.20
C GLU A 39 13.54 5.86 19.91
N THR A 40 13.49 7.13 19.53
CA THR A 40 14.22 7.65 18.36
C THR A 40 15.72 7.52 18.56
N VAL A 41 16.43 7.06 17.53
CA VAL A 41 17.90 6.98 17.54
C VAL A 41 18.44 7.70 16.30
N GLY A 42 19.16 8.79 16.51
CA GLY A 42 19.66 9.64 15.42
C GLY A 42 18.49 10.18 14.58
N THR A 43 18.42 9.75 13.32
CA THR A 43 17.35 10.13 12.37
C THR A 43 16.28 9.04 12.20
N ARG A 44 16.35 7.93 12.95
CA ARG A 44 15.38 6.84 12.89
C ARG A 44 14.25 7.08 13.90
N TYR A 45 13.09 7.46 13.39
CA TYR A 45 11.88 7.77 14.16
C TYR A 45 10.90 6.59 14.16
N TYR A 46 11.29 5.47 14.79
CA TYR A 46 10.62 4.16 14.68
C TYR A 46 9.12 4.18 14.99
N SER A 47 8.73 4.74 16.14
CA SER A 47 7.32 4.76 16.57
C SER A 47 6.45 5.71 15.73
N GLN A 48 7.06 6.72 15.09
CA GLN A 48 6.35 7.66 14.22
C GLN A 48 6.03 7.09 12.84
N SER A 49 6.57 5.92 12.47
CA SER A 49 6.34 5.31 11.16
C SER A 49 4.86 4.99 10.91
N ILE A 50 4.10 4.64 11.95
CA ILE A 50 2.64 4.45 11.86
C ILE A 50 1.95 5.75 11.44
N ILE A 51 2.21 6.85 12.15
CA ILE A 51 1.56 8.15 11.86
C ILE A 51 1.92 8.63 10.44
N LYS A 52 3.17 8.44 10.01
CA LYS A 52 3.62 8.78 8.66
C LYS A 52 2.91 7.93 7.60
N MET A 53 2.72 6.63 7.86
CA MET A 53 1.98 5.73 6.98
C MET A 53 0.50 6.12 6.87
N GLU A 54 -0.16 6.46 7.98
CA GLU A 54 -1.55 6.93 7.99
C GLU A 54 -1.73 8.24 7.20
N GLU A 55 -0.75 9.15 7.26
CA GLU A 55 -0.75 10.38 6.45
C GLU A 55 -0.59 10.05 4.95
N ALA A 56 0.31 9.11 4.60
CA ALA A 56 0.43 8.62 3.24
C ALA A 56 -0.89 8.00 2.73
N PHE A 57 -1.58 7.21 3.57
CA PHE A 57 -2.89 6.63 3.25
C PHE A 57 -3.94 7.71 3.01
N SER A 58 -3.92 8.79 3.78
CA SER A 58 -4.79 9.95 3.57
C SER A 58 -4.56 10.59 2.20
N VAL A 59 -3.31 10.67 1.74
CA VAL A 59 -2.97 11.14 0.38
C VAL A 59 -3.42 10.13 -0.68
N PHE A 60 -3.16 8.84 -0.49
CA PHE A 60 -3.51 7.77 -1.43
C PHE A 60 -5.03 7.68 -1.64
N LYS A 61 -5.81 7.77 -0.56
CA LYS A 61 -7.27 7.81 -0.61
C LYS A 61 -7.79 9.02 -1.41
N LYS A 62 -7.20 10.21 -1.22
CA LYS A 62 -7.55 11.42 -1.99
C LYS A 62 -7.20 11.25 -3.48
N SER A 63 -6.05 10.63 -3.76
CA SER A 63 -5.57 10.37 -5.12
C SER A 63 -6.31 9.24 -5.84
N LYS A 64 -7.09 8.43 -5.09
CA LYS A 64 -7.79 7.23 -5.56
C LYS A 64 -6.81 6.25 -6.20
N VAL A 65 -5.80 5.83 -5.44
CA VAL A 65 -4.90 4.76 -5.88
C VAL A 65 -5.67 3.44 -5.98
N ASP A 66 -5.27 2.59 -6.92
CA ASP A 66 -5.83 1.27 -7.17
C ASP A 66 -5.23 0.21 -6.22
N PHE A 67 -3.99 0.42 -5.76
CA PHE A 67 -3.28 -0.42 -4.81
C PHE A 67 -2.07 0.31 -4.20
N ILE A 68 -1.40 -0.31 -3.23
CA ILE A 68 -0.17 0.18 -2.58
C ILE A 68 0.92 -0.88 -2.68
N ILE A 69 2.16 -0.45 -2.90
CA ILE A 69 3.35 -1.30 -2.77
C ILE A 69 4.22 -0.76 -1.63
N GLU A 70 4.57 -1.64 -0.71
CA GLU A 70 5.56 -1.44 0.35
C GLU A 70 6.88 -2.09 -0.11
N LEU A 71 7.95 -1.30 -0.25
CA LEU A 71 9.19 -1.72 -0.93
C LEU A 71 10.25 -2.38 -0.04
N GLY A 72 9.91 -2.70 1.21
CA GLY A 72 10.74 -3.41 2.16
C GLY A 72 11.21 -2.53 3.31
N ASP A 73 11.82 -3.20 4.29
CA ASP A 73 12.19 -2.63 5.58
C ASP A 73 10.94 -2.08 6.29
N PHE A 74 9.90 -2.90 6.32
CA PHE A 74 8.58 -2.58 6.87
C PHE A 74 8.62 -2.42 8.40
N LYS A 75 9.39 -3.29 9.05
CA LYS A 75 9.65 -3.29 10.50
C LYS A 75 11.14 -3.27 10.81
N ASP A 76 11.48 -2.93 12.05
CA ASP A 76 12.81 -3.10 12.66
C ASP A 76 12.67 -3.95 13.95
N MET A 77 13.78 -4.28 14.59
CA MET A 77 13.82 -4.99 15.87
C MET A 77 13.91 -4.04 17.09
N GLY A 78 13.79 -4.60 18.30
CA GLY A 78 14.01 -3.88 19.56
C GLY A 78 15.47 -3.43 19.76
N VAL A 79 15.74 -2.66 20.83
CA VAL A 79 17.13 -2.30 21.21
C VAL A 79 17.96 -3.55 21.50
N THR A 80 17.34 -4.53 22.14
CA THR A 80 17.87 -5.89 22.27
C THR A 80 17.07 -6.79 21.33
N PRO A 81 17.74 -7.64 20.51
CA PRO A 81 17.05 -8.58 19.64
C PRO A 81 16.18 -9.54 20.46
N ASP A 82 14.89 -9.56 20.17
CA ASP A 82 13.91 -10.45 20.77
C ASP A 82 12.86 -10.83 19.71
N LYS A 83 12.70 -12.12 19.43
CA LYS A 83 11.87 -12.62 18.34
C LYS A 83 10.41 -12.27 18.53
N ASP A 84 9.85 -12.52 19.72
CA ASP A 84 8.43 -12.31 20.01
C ASP A 84 8.06 -10.83 19.99
N LYS A 85 8.96 -9.98 20.51
CA LYS A 85 8.80 -8.54 20.42
C LYS A 85 8.88 -8.03 18.99
N THR A 86 9.80 -8.55 18.18
CA THR A 86 9.91 -8.18 16.75
C THR A 86 8.67 -8.60 15.98
N LEU A 87 8.13 -9.79 16.26
CA LEU A 87 6.84 -10.26 15.73
C LEU A 87 5.68 -9.35 16.15
N SER A 88 5.67 -8.84 17.39
CA SER A 88 4.65 -7.87 17.81
C SER A 88 4.72 -6.57 17.03
N PHE A 89 5.92 -6.09 16.69
CA PHE A 89 6.08 -4.88 15.88
C PHE A 89 5.56 -5.09 14.47
N LEU A 90 5.92 -6.22 13.84
CA LEU A 90 5.41 -6.60 12.52
C LEU A 90 3.87 -6.62 12.52
N LYS A 91 3.25 -7.30 13.48
CA LYS A 91 1.78 -7.38 13.60
C LYS A 91 1.13 -6.01 13.77
N SER A 92 1.75 -5.11 14.54
CA SER A 92 1.22 -3.77 14.76
C SER A 92 1.24 -2.93 13.48
N VAL A 93 2.37 -2.87 12.76
CA VAL A 93 2.44 -2.11 11.51
C VAL A 93 1.59 -2.75 10.42
N GLU A 94 1.54 -4.08 10.35
CA GLU A 94 0.70 -4.82 9.42
C GLU A 94 -0.80 -4.54 9.64
N SER A 95 -1.25 -4.55 10.89
CA SER A 95 -2.66 -4.27 11.20
C SER A 95 -3.09 -2.88 10.70
N VAL A 96 -2.18 -1.90 10.70
CA VAL A 96 -2.47 -0.58 10.14
C VAL A 96 -2.36 -0.61 8.62
N PHE A 97 -1.36 -1.28 8.05
CA PHE A 97 -1.17 -1.35 6.60
C PHE A 97 -2.38 -1.97 5.88
N GLN A 98 -2.93 -3.06 6.44
CA GLN A 98 -4.16 -3.70 5.93
C GLN A 98 -5.43 -2.84 6.07
N SER A 99 -5.37 -1.74 6.83
CA SER A 99 -6.48 -0.78 6.93
C SER A 99 -6.54 0.24 5.78
N ALA A 100 -5.61 0.19 4.82
CA ALA A 100 -5.54 1.10 3.68
C ALA A 100 -6.81 1.14 2.81
N GLY A 101 -7.61 0.06 2.83
CA GLY A 101 -8.87 -0.03 2.08
C GLY A 101 -8.69 -0.28 0.58
N VAL A 102 -7.48 -0.63 0.14
CA VAL A 102 -7.11 -1.04 -1.23
C VAL A 102 -6.12 -2.21 -1.12
N PRO A 103 -5.94 -3.03 -2.18
CA PRO A 103 -4.91 -4.06 -2.19
C PRO A 103 -3.53 -3.50 -1.84
N ALA A 104 -2.78 -4.25 -1.05
CA ALA A 104 -1.51 -3.80 -0.48
C ALA A 104 -0.50 -4.94 -0.59
N TYR A 105 0.68 -4.65 -1.12
CA TYR A 105 1.68 -5.67 -1.45
C TYR A 105 3.02 -5.38 -0.79
N HIS A 106 3.66 -6.42 -0.27
CA HIS A 106 4.98 -6.35 0.35
C HIS A 106 6.10 -6.81 -0.60
N VAL A 107 7.20 -6.06 -0.58
CA VAL A 107 8.52 -6.49 -1.03
C VAL A 107 9.38 -6.70 0.21
N LEU A 108 10.20 -7.73 0.22
CA LEU A 108 11.03 -8.06 1.38
C LEU A 108 12.35 -7.28 1.37
N GLY A 109 12.58 -6.44 2.38
CA GLY A 109 13.84 -5.73 2.64
C GLY A 109 14.76 -6.51 3.57
N ASN A 110 15.95 -5.99 3.89
CA ASN A 110 16.89 -6.70 4.76
C ASN A 110 16.47 -6.67 6.24
N HIS A 111 15.85 -5.58 6.69
CA HIS A 111 15.38 -5.46 8.08
C HIS A 111 14.15 -6.33 8.35
N ASP A 112 13.41 -6.75 7.33
CA ASP A 112 12.28 -7.66 7.51
C ASP A 112 12.72 -9.04 8.03
N MET A 113 14.00 -9.41 7.86
CA MET A 113 14.60 -10.66 8.30
C MET A 113 15.79 -10.50 9.28
N ASP A 114 15.96 -9.32 9.87
CA ASP A 114 17.09 -9.05 10.79
C ASP A 114 17.07 -9.89 12.09
N ASN A 115 15.88 -10.16 12.60
CA ASN A 115 15.66 -10.86 13.87
C ASN A 115 14.46 -11.85 13.84
N ILE A 116 13.86 -12.03 12.66
CA ILE A 116 12.83 -13.04 12.39
C ILE A 116 13.15 -13.71 11.04
N SER A 117 12.64 -14.92 10.80
CA SER A 117 12.84 -15.59 9.51
C SER A 117 11.89 -15.05 8.43
N LYS A 118 12.16 -15.39 7.17
CA LYS A 118 11.23 -15.12 6.07
C LYS A 118 9.87 -15.79 6.30
N ASP A 119 9.86 -17.01 6.82
CA ASP A 119 8.60 -17.73 7.12
C ASP A 119 7.83 -17.04 8.25
N ASP A 120 8.52 -16.52 9.26
CA ASP A 120 7.91 -15.71 10.30
C ASP A 120 7.26 -14.45 9.71
N PHE A 121 7.93 -13.73 8.80
CA PHE A 121 7.36 -12.56 8.14
C PHE A 121 6.11 -12.93 7.34
N LEU A 122 6.24 -13.88 6.41
CA LEU A 122 5.16 -14.29 5.49
C LEU A 122 3.95 -14.88 6.21
N SER A 123 4.14 -15.52 7.37
CA SER A 123 3.04 -16.05 8.18
C SER A 123 2.28 -14.99 8.98
N ASN A 124 2.81 -13.75 9.03
CA ASN A 124 2.26 -12.65 9.82
C ASN A 124 1.90 -11.41 8.96
N THR A 125 1.98 -11.52 7.63
CA THR A 125 1.58 -10.47 6.68
C THR A 125 0.62 -11.02 5.62
N SER A 126 -0.18 -10.15 5.00
CA SER A 126 -1.09 -10.52 3.90
C SER A 126 -0.85 -9.66 2.66
N ASN A 127 -0.95 -10.28 1.48
CA ASN A 127 -1.02 -9.60 0.18
C ASN A 127 -2.42 -9.77 -0.42
#